data_AF-A0A9W5PW73-F1
#
_entry.id   AF-A0A9W5PW73-F1
#
_cell.length_a   1.000
_cell.length_b   1.000
_cell.length_c   1.000
_cell.angle_alpha   90.00
_cell.angle_beta   90.00
_cell.angle_gamma   90.00
#
_symmetry.space_group_name_H-M   'P 1'
#
loop_
_entity.id
_entity.type
_entity.pdbx_description
1 polymer ?
#
loop_
_entity_poly.entity_id
_entity_poly.type
_entity_poly.pdbx_seq_one_letter_code
_entity_poly.pdbx_strand_id
1 'polypeptide(L)'
;TERMSTPDIRIALRRDVKEGNIKIENYISDFEILKKTIDELQRKLNAMDVVKKSGDTMIGDLKLDTSIALKRLTSTDGNKELISLAFSKNGTVFLEDRINSNLNVFVYSPDKKEFIVGANTNLVKKTGDTFTGTMTFGHDAYIIKAQNGTTKDWIVHHPSSSSIVFAPETGPNTGLWDWAKKIEFREDGTIKQATDTGWINLPTTGVENVPDRILKYKRSGEQISVIGSVKYLANTTVFATLPAGFRPVQSIAFPALAYGNGPTACEVTVKSDGGIFLNGVQNGNIIHIAMSFLI
;
A
#
# COMPACT_ATOMS: atom_id res chain seq x y z
N THR A 1 -80.77 73.20 -31.46
CA THR A 1 -79.37 72.80 -31.21
C THR A 1 -78.56 74.06 -31.04
N GLU A 2 -78.05 74.34 -29.85
CA GLU A 2 -77.14 75.48 -29.65
C GLU A 2 -75.90 75.31 -30.52
N ARG A 3 -75.58 76.31 -31.34
CA ARG A 3 -74.35 76.35 -32.13
C ARG A 3 -73.28 77.03 -31.31
N MET A 4 -72.44 76.26 -30.64
CA MET A 4 -71.24 76.78 -30.00
C MET A 4 -70.20 77.12 -31.07
N SER A 5 -69.73 78.37 -31.11
CA SER A 5 -68.61 78.75 -31.95
C SER A 5 -67.29 78.43 -31.25
N THR A 6 -66.19 78.27 -31.99
CA THR A 6 -64.85 78.07 -31.42
C THR A 6 -64.47 79.14 -30.39
N PRO A 7 -64.82 80.44 -30.59
CA PRO A 7 -64.73 81.45 -29.55
C PRO A 7 -65.46 81.11 -28.25
N ASP A 8 -66.71 80.63 -28.32
CA ASP A 8 -67.55 80.33 -27.15
C ASP A 8 -66.96 79.18 -26.32
N ILE A 9 -66.48 78.12 -27.01
CA ILE A 9 -65.78 76.99 -26.37
C ILE A 9 -64.51 77.49 -25.66
N ARG A 10 -63.75 78.39 -26.29
CA ARG A 10 -62.52 78.95 -25.72
C ARG A 10 -62.80 79.80 -24.47
N ILE A 11 -63.90 80.55 -24.46
CA ILE A 11 -64.30 81.37 -23.31
C ILE A 11 -64.76 80.47 -22.16
N ALA A 12 -65.60 79.47 -22.43
CA ALA A 12 -66.06 78.52 -21.42
C ALA A 12 -64.89 77.76 -20.78
N LEU A 13 -63.99 77.18 -21.60
CA LEU A 13 -62.81 76.48 -21.11
C LEU A 13 -61.87 77.39 -20.31
N ARG A 14 -61.68 78.65 -20.73
CA ARG A 14 -60.88 79.63 -19.95
C ARG A 14 -61.52 79.93 -18.61
N ARG A 15 -62.85 80.08 -18.58
CA ARG A 15 -63.60 80.31 -17.34
C ARG A 15 -63.47 79.10 -16.42
N ASP A 16 -63.70 77.90 -16.93
CA ASP A 16 -63.65 76.65 -16.16
C ASP A 16 -62.25 76.33 -15.62
N VAL A 17 -61.18 76.64 -16.37
CA VAL A 17 -59.80 76.57 -15.88
C VAL A 17 -59.55 77.59 -14.77
N LYS A 18 -60.07 78.83 -14.89
CA LYS A 18 -59.85 79.90 -13.90
C LYS A 18 -60.65 79.71 -12.63
N GLU A 19 -61.85 79.14 -12.74
CA GLU A 19 -62.75 78.82 -11.63
C GLU A 19 -62.38 77.48 -10.94
N GLY A 20 -61.39 76.76 -11.46
CA GLY A 20 -60.89 75.50 -10.87
C GLY A 20 -61.76 74.27 -11.18
N ASN A 21 -62.74 74.41 -12.09
CA ASN A 21 -63.59 73.32 -12.56
C ASN A 21 -62.81 72.33 -13.45
N ILE A 22 -61.63 72.73 -13.97
CA ILE A 22 -60.66 71.87 -14.68
C ILE A 22 -59.33 71.94 -13.91
N LYS A 23 -58.89 70.81 -13.33
CA LYS A 23 -57.57 70.69 -12.69
C LYS A 23 -56.47 70.58 -13.74
N ILE A 24 -55.50 71.49 -13.72
CA ILE A 24 -54.26 71.37 -14.49
C ILE A 24 -53.20 70.77 -13.55
N GLU A 25 -52.97 69.46 -13.64
CA GLU A 25 -51.90 68.79 -12.91
C GLU A 25 -50.54 69.09 -13.57
N ASN A 26 -49.55 69.51 -12.79
CA ASN A 26 -48.24 69.96 -13.31
C ASN A 26 -47.27 68.79 -13.50
N TYR A 27 -47.61 67.87 -14.40
CA TYR A 27 -46.83 66.68 -14.74
C TYR A 27 -45.40 66.98 -15.19
N ILE A 28 -45.13 68.22 -15.64
CA ILE A 28 -43.79 68.65 -16.05
C ILE A 28 -42.82 68.61 -14.86
N SER A 29 -43.27 69.07 -13.68
CA SER A 29 -42.43 69.08 -12.48
C SER A 29 -42.10 67.66 -12.00
N ASP A 30 -43.08 66.76 -12.03
CA ASP A 30 -42.88 65.36 -11.66
C ASP A 30 -41.95 64.63 -12.65
N PHE A 31 -42.06 64.94 -13.95
CA PHE A 31 -41.20 64.37 -14.99
C PHE A 31 -39.73 64.81 -14.84
N GLU A 32 -39.48 66.08 -14.50
CA GLU A 32 -38.12 66.57 -14.24
C GLU A 32 -37.50 65.90 -12.99
N ILE A 33 -38.30 65.69 -11.94
CA ILE A 33 -37.85 64.96 -10.73
C ILE A 33 -37.51 63.51 -11.08
N LEU A 34 -38.36 62.83 -11.86
CA LEU A 34 -38.13 61.47 -12.33
C LEU A 34 -36.86 61.35 -13.15
N LYS A 35 -36.67 62.25 -14.13
CA LYS A 35 -35.48 62.29 -14.98
C LYS A 35 -34.21 62.48 -14.17
N LYS A 36 -34.20 63.44 -13.24
CA LYS A 36 -33.06 63.67 -12.35
C LYS A 36 -32.73 62.43 -11.52
N THR A 37 -33.75 61.76 -10.99
CA THR A 37 -33.57 60.54 -10.19
C THR A 37 -32.97 59.40 -11.03
N ILE A 38 -33.45 59.23 -12.26
CA ILE A 38 -32.93 58.23 -13.21
C ILE A 38 -31.46 58.50 -13.54
N ASP A 39 -31.10 59.77 -13.82
CA ASP A 39 -29.73 60.15 -14.13
C ASP A 39 -28.79 59.88 -12.94
N GLU A 40 -29.24 60.16 -11.71
CA GLU A 40 -28.49 59.87 -10.49
C GLU A 40 -28.31 58.37 -10.28
N LEU A 41 -29.35 57.56 -10.49
CA LEU A 41 -29.27 56.09 -10.41
C LEU A 41 -28.30 55.52 -11.45
N GLN A 42 -28.34 56.04 -12.69
CA GLN A 42 -27.43 55.59 -13.75
C GLN A 42 -25.97 55.91 -13.40
N ARG A 43 -25.68 57.09 -12.85
CA ARG A 43 -24.32 57.43 -12.39
C ARG A 43 -23.86 56.52 -11.27
N LYS A 44 -24.71 56.25 -10.28
CA LYS A 44 -24.40 55.32 -9.18
C LYS A 44 -24.11 53.93 -9.72
N LEU A 45 -24.96 53.41 -10.62
CA LEU A 45 -24.78 52.11 -11.26
C LEU A 45 -23.45 52.02 -12.03
N ASN A 46 -23.09 53.05 -12.78
CA ASN A 46 -21.84 53.09 -13.54
C ASN A 46 -20.59 53.18 -12.64
N ALA A 47 -20.74 53.68 -11.41
CA ALA A 47 -19.67 53.78 -10.43
C ALA A 47 -19.59 52.58 -9.48
N MET A 48 -20.55 51.64 -9.54
CA MET A 48 -20.51 50.43 -8.72
C MET A 48 -19.38 49.51 -9.19
N ASP A 49 -18.52 49.13 -8.24
CA ASP A 49 -17.43 48.17 -8.45
C ASP A 49 -17.96 46.74 -8.31
N VAL A 50 -18.61 46.25 -9.36
CA VAL A 50 -19.21 44.91 -9.42
C VAL A 50 -18.69 44.16 -10.64
N VAL A 51 -18.28 42.90 -10.43
CA VAL A 51 -17.88 42.01 -11.52
C VAL A 51 -19.11 41.63 -12.35
N LYS A 52 -19.10 41.95 -13.65
CA LYS A 52 -20.22 41.62 -14.56
C LYS A 52 -20.39 40.11 -14.77
N LYS A 53 -21.60 39.70 -15.17
CA LYS A 53 -21.94 38.30 -15.51
C LYS A 53 -21.17 37.74 -16.72
N SER A 54 -20.54 38.59 -17.54
CA SER A 54 -19.72 38.18 -18.68
C SER A 54 -18.50 39.09 -18.82
N GLY A 55 -17.31 38.48 -18.83
CA GLY A 55 -16.07 39.09 -19.32
C GLY A 55 -15.49 40.24 -18.51
N ASP A 56 -15.51 40.17 -17.17
CA ASP A 56 -14.94 41.21 -16.30
C ASP A 56 -13.76 40.68 -15.47
N THR A 57 -12.91 41.58 -14.96
CA THR A 57 -11.70 41.23 -14.18
C THR A 57 -11.83 41.73 -12.75
N MET A 58 -11.64 40.85 -11.76
CA MET A 58 -11.59 41.23 -10.35
C MET A 58 -10.20 41.80 -10.00
N ILE A 59 -10.13 43.06 -9.60
CA ILE A 59 -8.87 43.78 -9.30
C ILE A 59 -8.48 43.67 -7.80
N GLY A 60 -9.17 42.84 -7.00
CA GLY A 60 -8.88 42.60 -5.58
C GLY A 60 -9.10 41.15 -5.12
N ASP A 61 -8.90 40.88 -3.81
CA ASP A 61 -9.10 39.54 -3.24
C ASP A 61 -10.57 39.12 -3.22
N LEU A 62 -10.85 37.87 -3.62
CA LEU A 62 -12.14 37.23 -3.33
C LEU A 62 -12.11 36.60 -1.92
N LYS A 63 -12.78 37.22 -0.96
CA LYS A 63 -12.93 36.70 0.40
C LYS A 63 -14.27 36.00 0.58
N LEU A 64 -14.24 34.72 0.95
CA LEU A 64 -15.43 33.94 1.24
C LEU A 64 -15.65 33.88 2.76
N ASP A 65 -16.77 34.44 3.24
CA ASP A 65 -17.13 34.35 4.65
C ASP A 65 -17.67 32.97 5.00
N THR A 66 -16.85 32.16 5.66
CA THR A 66 -17.18 30.79 6.08
C THR A 66 -17.77 30.71 7.50
N SER A 67 -18.11 31.85 8.13
CA SER A 67 -18.57 31.92 9.53
C SER A 67 -19.80 31.07 9.86
N ILE A 68 -20.76 30.98 8.93
CA ILE A 68 -22.05 30.29 9.12
C ILE A 68 -22.07 28.90 8.47
N ALA A 69 -21.40 28.74 7.32
CA ALA A 69 -21.43 27.52 6.53
C ALA A 69 -20.25 27.44 5.56
N LEU A 70 -19.99 26.23 5.05
CA LEU A 70 -19.06 25.99 3.95
C LEU A 70 -19.37 26.91 2.77
N LYS A 71 -18.31 27.47 2.17
CA LYS A 71 -18.40 28.24 0.93
C LYS A 71 -17.75 27.46 -0.19
N ARG A 72 -18.34 27.55 -1.39
CA ARG A 72 -17.94 26.73 -2.54
C ARG A 72 -17.81 27.55 -3.79
N LEU A 73 -16.83 27.18 -4.61
CA LEU A 73 -16.80 27.48 -6.02
C LEU A 73 -17.20 26.21 -6.75
N THR A 74 -18.37 26.21 -7.38
CA THR A 74 -19.02 25.00 -7.89
C THR A 74 -19.22 25.09 -9.40
N SER A 75 -18.80 24.07 -10.13
CA SER A 75 -19.19 23.90 -11.53
C SER A 75 -20.53 23.17 -11.63
N THR A 76 -21.30 23.51 -12.65
CA THR A 76 -22.60 22.91 -12.94
C THR A 76 -22.76 22.73 -14.45
N ASP A 77 -23.46 21.67 -14.86
CA ASP A 77 -23.90 21.48 -16.25
C ASP A 77 -25.28 22.12 -16.53
N GLY A 78 -25.81 22.88 -15.57
CA GLY A 78 -27.16 23.45 -15.60
C GLY A 78 -28.22 22.58 -14.91
N ASN A 79 -27.93 21.29 -14.67
CA ASN A 79 -28.84 20.35 -14.00
C ASN A 79 -28.28 19.85 -12.66
N LYS A 80 -26.98 19.62 -12.60
CA LYS A 80 -26.27 19.06 -11.45
C LYS A 80 -25.01 19.87 -11.14
N GLU A 81 -24.60 19.83 -9.89
CA GLU A 81 -23.25 20.25 -9.50
C GLU A 81 -22.28 19.12 -9.87
N LEU A 82 -21.12 19.47 -10.44
CA LEU A 82 -20.15 18.49 -10.92
C LEU A 82 -18.96 18.36 -9.96
N ILE A 83 -18.27 19.48 -9.72
CA ILE A 83 -17.12 19.53 -8.80
C ILE A 83 -17.16 20.83 -8.00
N SER A 84 -16.68 20.80 -6.77
CA SER A 84 -16.58 21.99 -5.92
C SER A 84 -15.23 22.11 -5.25
N LEU A 85 -14.68 23.32 -5.24
CA LEU A 85 -13.66 23.72 -4.28
C LEU A 85 -14.38 24.33 -3.06
N ALA A 86 -14.32 23.66 -1.92
CA ALA A 86 -15.01 24.08 -0.70
C ALA A 86 -14.06 24.56 0.38
N PHE A 87 -14.52 25.54 1.17
CA PHE A 87 -13.77 26.19 2.23
C PHE A 87 -14.58 26.17 3.54
N SER A 88 -13.93 25.72 4.62
CA SER A 88 -14.48 25.67 5.97
C SER A 88 -14.04 26.83 6.85
N LYS A 89 -14.80 27.08 7.93
CA LYS A 89 -14.49 28.05 8.98
C LYS A 89 -13.12 27.82 9.61
N ASN A 90 -12.72 26.56 9.76
CA ASN A 90 -11.43 26.19 10.34
C ASN A 90 -10.27 26.16 9.32
N GLY A 91 -10.47 26.73 8.13
CA GLY A 91 -9.44 26.76 7.07
C GLY A 91 -9.23 25.43 6.35
N THR A 92 -10.02 24.39 6.65
CA THR A 92 -9.96 23.14 5.86
C THR A 92 -10.47 23.40 4.44
N VAL A 93 -9.73 22.88 3.46
CA VAL A 93 -10.03 23.00 2.03
C VAL A 93 -10.37 21.63 1.47
N PHE A 94 -11.42 21.55 0.66
CA PHE A 94 -11.90 20.32 0.05
C PHE A 94 -11.99 20.46 -1.48
N LEU A 95 -11.66 19.39 -2.20
CA LEU A 95 -12.14 19.17 -3.56
C LEU A 95 -13.21 18.08 -3.51
N GLU A 96 -14.46 18.47 -3.76
CA GLU A 96 -15.64 17.59 -3.66
C GLU A 96 -16.08 17.13 -5.06
N ASP A 97 -16.14 15.82 -5.28
CA ASP A 97 -16.88 15.22 -6.40
C ASP A 97 -18.38 15.24 -6.05
N ARG A 98 -19.09 16.20 -6.64
CA ARG A 98 -20.51 16.46 -6.36
C ARG A 98 -21.42 15.49 -7.11
N ILE A 99 -20.91 14.77 -8.10
CA ILE A 99 -21.66 13.77 -8.86
C ILE A 99 -21.77 12.49 -8.02
N ASN A 100 -20.68 12.05 -7.42
CA ASN A 100 -20.58 10.77 -6.73
C ASN A 100 -20.67 10.92 -5.20
N SER A 101 -21.84 11.38 -4.72
CA SER A 101 -22.16 11.50 -3.28
C SER A 101 -21.31 12.48 -2.48
N ASN A 102 -20.86 13.58 -3.10
CA ASN A 102 -20.03 14.61 -2.45
C ASN A 102 -18.74 14.02 -1.86
N LEU A 103 -18.12 13.09 -2.57
CA LEU A 103 -16.86 12.48 -2.14
C LEU A 103 -15.77 13.55 -2.05
N ASN A 104 -15.10 13.63 -0.90
CA ASN A 104 -13.92 14.47 -0.73
C ASN A 104 -12.72 13.80 -1.39
N VAL A 105 -12.41 14.18 -2.62
CA VAL A 105 -11.28 13.64 -3.38
C VAL A 105 -9.95 14.16 -2.83
N PHE A 106 -9.96 15.37 -2.28
CA PHE A 106 -8.81 16.04 -1.68
C PHE A 106 -9.28 16.76 -0.43
N VAL A 107 -8.52 16.65 0.66
CA VAL A 107 -8.72 17.45 1.88
C VAL A 107 -7.37 17.92 2.40
N TYR A 108 -7.23 19.22 2.62
CA TYR A 108 -6.15 19.75 3.45
C TYR A 108 -6.72 20.33 4.73
N SER A 109 -6.27 19.81 5.87
CA SER A 109 -6.66 20.29 7.21
C SER A 109 -5.47 20.96 7.91
N PRO A 110 -5.47 22.29 8.07
CA PRO A 110 -4.36 22.99 8.71
C PRO A 110 -4.23 22.66 10.20
N ASP A 111 -5.35 22.47 10.90
CA ASP A 111 -5.37 22.14 12.34
C ASP A 111 -4.66 20.81 12.63
N LYS A 112 -4.88 19.81 11.76
CA LYS A 112 -4.28 18.47 11.88
C LYS A 112 -2.95 18.32 11.15
N LYS A 113 -2.60 19.28 10.28
CA LYS A 113 -1.49 19.21 9.32
C LYS A 113 -1.59 17.97 8.41
N GLU A 114 -2.82 17.61 8.05
CA GLU A 114 -3.12 16.43 7.24
C GLU A 114 -3.46 16.82 5.80
N PHE A 115 -2.95 16.03 4.87
CA PHE A 115 -3.29 16.05 3.46
C PHE A 115 -3.85 14.68 3.07
N ILE A 116 -5.14 14.63 2.74
CA ILE A 116 -5.88 13.39 2.46
C ILE A 116 -6.28 13.40 0.99
N VAL A 117 -6.03 12.29 0.30
CA VAL A 117 -6.53 12.07 -1.06
C VAL A 117 -7.46 10.86 -1.06
N GLY A 118 -8.76 11.10 -1.22
CA GLY A 118 -9.83 10.10 -1.15
C GLY A 118 -10.07 9.38 -2.48
N ALA A 119 -9.02 8.88 -3.13
CA ALA A 119 -9.14 8.16 -4.41
C ALA A 119 -8.90 6.65 -4.23
N ASN A 120 -9.65 5.85 -4.98
CA ASN A 120 -9.64 4.39 -4.86
C ASN A 120 -8.46 3.69 -5.57
N THR A 121 -7.75 4.37 -6.49
CA THR A 121 -6.58 3.81 -7.22
C THR A 121 -5.55 4.89 -7.62
N ASN A 122 -4.31 4.48 -7.94
CA ASN A 122 -3.25 5.29 -8.60
C ASN A 122 -2.66 6.50 -7.84
N LEU A 123 -2.69 6.51 -6.50
CA LEU A 123 -2.16 7.64 -5.71
C LEU A 123 -0.64 7.67 -5.58
N VAL A 124 0.01 6.53 -5.74
CA VAL A 124 1.35 6.33 -5.16
C VAL A 124 2.44 6.18 -6.24
N LYS A 125 2.23 5.65 -7.46
CA LYS A 125 3.32 5.57 -8.46
C LYS A 125 2.86 5.64 -9.91
N LYS A 126 3.59 6.38 -10.76
CA LYS A 126 3.71 6.05 -12.19
C LYS A 126 4.78 4.96 -12.35
N THR A 127 4.68 4.18 -13.42
CA THR A 127 5.68 3.15 -13.75
C THR A 127 7.08 3.78 -13.84
N GLY A 128 8.03 3.30 -13.03
CA GLY A 128 9.43 3.74 -13.08
C GLY A 128 9.86 4.78 -12.04
N ASP A 129 8.96 5.27 -11.17
CA ASP A 129 9.32 6.24 -10.13
C ASP A 129 10.03 5.61 -8.91
N THR A 130 10.83 6.41 -8.19
CA THR A 130 11.55 6.01 -6.96
C THR A 130 10.90 6.63 -5.73
N PHE A 131 10.60 5.81 -4.72
CA PHE A 131 10.30 6.30 -3.37
C PHE A 131 11.57 6.52 -2.57
N THR A 132 11.69 7.70 -1.95
CA THR A 132 12.74 7.99 -0.97
C THR A 132 12.15 8.01 0.44
N GLY A 133 12.90 7.53 1.44
CA GLY A 133 12.47 7.40 2.84
C GLY A 133 12.09 5.98 3.27
N THR A 134 11.87 5.80 4.57
CA THR A 134 11.49 4.51 5.18
C THR A 134 10.00 4.25 4.99
N MET A 135 9.64 3.11 4.39
CA MET A 135 8.25 2.65 4.30
C MET A 135 7.98 1.64 5.41
N THR A 136 6.90 1.84 6.18
CA THR A 136 6.42 0.89 7.19
C THR A 136 5.13 0.25 6.72
N PHE A 137 5.08 -1.09 6.72
CA PHE A 137 3.86 -1.85 6.46
C PHE A 137 3.30 -2.32 7.81
N GLY A 138 2.17 -1.77 8.23
CA GLY A 138 1.50 -2.16 9.49
C GLY A 138 0.66 -3.43 9.41
N HIS A 139 0.91 -4.28 8.40
CA HIS A 139 0.20 -5.54 8.19
C HIS A 139 1.20 -6.68 8.28
N ASP A 140 0.75 -7.85 8.77
CA ASP A 140 1.60 -9.01 8.99
C ASP A 140 2.18 -9.55 7.68
N ALA A 141 1.53 -9.29 6.55
CA ALA A 141 1.96 -9.80 5.25
C ALA A 141 1.85 -8.76 4.12
N TYR A 142 2.71 -8.89 3.12
CA TYR A 142 2.51 -8.26 1.83
C TYR A 142 2.91 -9.18 0.68
N ILE A 143 2.29 -8.98 -0.47
CA ILE A 143 2.44 -9.86 -1.64
C ILE A 143 3.37 -9.19 -2.66
N ILE A 144 4.38 -9.93 -3.10
CA ILE A 144 5.20 -9.61 -4.25
C ILE A 144 4.58 -10.33 -5.45
N LYS A 145 3.92 -9.54 -6.31
CA LYS A 145 3.23 -10.03 -7.49
C LYS A 145 4.21 -10.40 -8.60
N ALA A 146 3.97 -11.55 -9.23
CA ALA A 146 4.54 -11.89 -10.51
C ALA A 146 4.07 -10.90 -11.59
N GLN A 147 4.97 -10.53 -12.53
CA GLN A 147 4.64 -9.56 -13.58
C GLN A 147 3.62 -10.08 -14.61
N ASN A 148 3.53 -11.39 -14.81
CA ASN A 148 2.80 -11.98 -15.93
C ASN A 148 1.65 -12.91 -15.53
N GLY A 149 1.36 -13.04 -14.23
CA GLY A 149 0.28 -13.90 -13.71
C GLY A 149 0.39 -15.39 -14.10
N THR A 150 1.52 -15.85 -14.62
CA THR A 150 1.74 -17.28 -14.93
C THR A 150 2.80 -17.90 -14.04
N THR A 151 3.59 -17.07 -13.38
CA THR A 151 4.48 -17.47 -12.29
C THR A 151 3.81 -17.27 -10.94
N LYS A 152 4.33 -17.96 -9.94
CA LYS A 152 3.85 -17.89 -8.56
C LYS A 152 4.14 -16.52 -7.96
N ASP A 153 3.15 -15.97 -7.27
CA ASP A 153 3.41 -14.86 -6.37
C ASP A 153 4.24 -15.33 -5.17
N TRP A 154 4.86 -14.36 -4.48
CA TRP A 154 5.55 -14.60 -3.21
C TRP A 154 4.94 -13.75 -2.12
N ILE A 155 4.83 -14.32 -0.93
CA ILE A 155 4.49 -13.58 0.28
C ILE A 155 5.76 -13.24 1.04
N VAL A 156 5.81 -12.01 1.57
CA VAL A 156 6.67 -11.64 2.69
C VAL A 156 5.77 -11.53 3.90
N HIS A 157 6.02 -12.39 4.88
CA HIS A 157 5.20 -12.52 6.09
C HIS A 157 6.09 -12.25 7.30
N HIS A 158 5.69 -11.29 8.12
CA HIS A 158 6.19 -11.07 9.46
C HIS A 158 5.24 -11.79 10.43
N PRO A 159 5.50 -13.07 10.78
CA PRO A 159 4.72 -13.77 11.80
C PRO A 159 4.76 -13.04 13.15
N SER A 160 4.01 -13.56 14.13
CA SER A 160 4.06 -13.08 15.53
C SER A 160 5.39 -13.34 16.24
N SER A 161 6.36 -13.98 15.57
CA SER A 161 7.76 -14.09 15.99
C SER A 161 8.62 -12.96 15.43
N SER A 162 9.80 -12.76 16.00
CA SER A 162 10.84 -11.86 15.49
C SER A 162 11.53 -12.39 14.22
N SER A 163 10.75 -12.82 13.22
CA SER A 163 11.28 -13.38 11.97
C SER A 163 10.58 -12.80 10.75
N ILE A 164 11.23 -12.91 9.59
CA ILE A 164 10.66 -12.57 8.30
C ILE A 164 10.68 -13.84 7.45
N VAL A 165 9.52 -14.20 6.91
CA VAL A 165 9.32 -15.42 6.14
C VAL A 165 8.97 -15.08 4.69
N PHE A 166 9.63 -15.77 3.78
CA PHE A 166 9.32 -15.76 2.35
C PHE A 166 8.74 -17.11 1.97
N ALA A 167 7.59 -17.13 1.27
CA ALA A 167 7.03 -18.36 0.73
C ALA A 167 6.42 -18.13 -0.65
N PRO A 168 6.56 -19.09 -1.59
CA PRO A 168 5.87 -19.04 -2.87
C PRO A 168 4.42 -19.49 -2.71
N GLU A 169 3.58 -19.21 -3.71
CA GLU A 169 2.28 -19.87 -3.81
C GLU A 169 2.39 -21.39 -4.09
N THR A 170 1.35 -22.15 -3.78
CA THR A 170 1.24 -23.58 -4.13
C THR A 170 1.14 -23.78 -5.64
N GLY A 171 0.45 -22.88 -6.33
CA GLY A 171 0.39 -22.71 -7.79
C GLY A 171 0.19 -21.24 -8.18
N PRO A 172 0.38 -20.86 -9.46
CA PRO A 172 0.19 -19.47 -9.90
C PRO A 172 -1.22 -18.93 -9.62
N ASN A 173 -1.31 -17.76 -8.99
CA ASN A 173 -2.55 -17.04 -8.61
C ASN A 173 -3.51 -17.85 -7.72
N THR A 174 -2.98 -18.73 -6.89
CA THR A 174 -3.83 -19.53 -6.00
C THR A 174 -4.25 -18.76 -4.74
N GLY A 175 -3.49 -17.73 -4.34
CA GLY A 175 -3.63 -17.08 -3.04
C GLY A 175 -3.32 -18.01 -1.85
N LEU A 176 -2.78 -19.21 -2.10
CA LEU A 176 -2.43 -20.21 -1.10
C LEU A 176 -0.92 -20.39 -1.07
N TRP A 177 -0.32 -20.22 0.12
CA TRP A 177 1.14 -20.23 0.30
C TRP A 177 1.71 -21.61 0.62
N ASP A 178 2.80 -21.98 -0.04
CA ASP A 178 3.53 -23.23 0.15
C ASP A 178 4.58 -23.07 1.27
N TRP A 179 4.12 -23.15 2.52
CA TRP A 179 4.97 -23.01 3.70
C TRP A 179 6.04 -24.09 3.83
N ALA A 180 5.87 -25.23 3.14
CA ALA A 180 6.88 -26.29 3.08
C ALA A 180 8.10 -25.90 2.23
N LYS A 181 8.00 -24.81 1.44
CA LYS A 181 9.10 -24.23 0.67
C LYS A 181 9.51 -22.85 1.19
N LYS A 182 9.18 -22.55 2.44
CA LYS A 182 9.52 -21.25 3.03
C LYS A 182 11.02 -21.10 3.30
N ILE A 183 11.46 -19.85 3.26
CA ILE A 183 12.75 -19.40 3.76
C ILE A 183 12.47 -18.40 4.89
N GLU A 184 13.12 -18.57 6.04
CA GLU A 184 12.94 -17.75 7.24
C GLU A 184 14.26 -17.04 7.59
N PHE A 185 14.21 -15.72 7.71
CA PHE A 185 15.24 -14.89 8.34
C PHE A 185 14.89 -14.70 9.81
N ARG A 186 15.82 -15.02 10.70
CA ARG A 186 15.59 -15.07 12.15
C ARG A 186 16.28 -13.91 12.86
N GLU A 187 15.80 -13.57 14.06
CA GLU A 187 16.40 -12.54 14.91
C GLU A 187 17.85 -12.83 15.32
N ASP A 188 18.25 -14.11 15.32
CA ASP A 188 19.63 -14.53 15.59
C ASP A 188 20.59 -14.36 14.39
N GLY A 189 20.10 -13.77 13.29
CA GLY A 189 20.87 -13.55 12.08
C GLY A 189 21.01 -14.78 11.17
N THR A 190 20.36 -15.90 11.51
CA THR A 190 20.40 -17.12 10.68
C THR A 190 19.30 -17.14 9.63
N ILE A 191 19.56 -17.90 8.55
CA ILE A 191 18.58 -18.23 7.52
C ILE A 191 18.24 -19.71 7.66
N LYS A 192 16.94 -20.03 7.69
CA LYS A 192 16.47 -21.41 7.78
C LYS A 192 15.48 -21.75 6.68
N GLN A 193 15.67 -22.91 6.06
CA GLN A 193 14.71 -23.52 5.16
C GLN A 193 13.77 -24.47 5.92
N ALA A 194 12.57 -24.72 5.38
CA ALA A 194 11.59 -25.60 6.01
C ALA A 194 12.12 -27.02 6.32
N THR A 195 13.07 -27.52 5.52
CA THR A 195 13.66 -28.85 5.63
C THR A 195 14.87 -28.91 6.57
N ASP A 196 15.35 -27.78 7.08
CA ASP A 196 16.50 -27.73 7.97
C ASP A 196 16.19 -28.34 9.33
N THR A 197 17.15 -29.13 9.84
CA THR A 197 17.03 -29.77 11.14
C THR A 197 18.10 -29.30 12.11
N GLY A 198 17.80 -29.43 13.40
CA GLY A 198 18.85 -29.48 14.41
C GLY A 198 19.69 -30.76 14.28
N TRP A 199 20.65 -30.94 15.19
CA TRP A 199 21.35 -32.20 15.34
C TRP A 199 20.41 -33.28 15.89
N ILE A 200 20.36 -34.42 15.21
CA ILE A 200 19.56 -35.60 15.58
C ILE A 200 20.53 -36.76 15.80
N ASN A 201 20.38 -37.48 16.90
CA ASN A 201 21.19 -38.67 17.17
C ASN A 201 20.91 -39.75 16.11
N LEU A 202 21.96 -40.34 15.55
CA LEU A 202 21.88 -41.41 14.58
C LEU A 202 21.99 -42.76 15.31
N PRO A 203 20.95 -43.61 15.29
CA PRO A 203 21.02 -44.91 15.94
C PRO A 203 22.12 -45.79 15.36
N THR A 204 22.80 -46.52 16.23
CA THR A 204 23.90 -47.42 15.85
C THR A 204 23.60 -48.87 16.27
N THR A 205 24.01 -49.84 15.45
CA THR A 205 23.82 -51.28 15.68
C THR A 205 25.16 -52.00 15.57
N GLY A 206 25.44 -52.90 16.51
CA GLY A 206 26.65 -53.74 16.50
C GLY A 206 27.96 -52.98 16.78
N VAL A 207 27.87 -51.75 17.28
CA VAL A 207 29.00 -50.89 17.65
C VAL A 207 28.66 -50.16 18.95
N GLU A 208 29.68 -49.66 19.64
CA GLU A 208 29.47 -48.82 20.83
C GLU A 208 29.72 -47.34 20.50
N ASN A 209 28.87 -46.48 21.08
CA ASN A 209 29.08 -45.04 21.01
C ASN A 209 30.17 -44.61 21.97
N VAL A 210 30.95 -43.61 21.56
CA VAL A 210 31.95 -43.00 22.42
C VAL A 210 31.31 -41.87 23.22
N PRO A 211 31.52 -41.80 24.56
CA PRO A 211 31.00 -40.71 25.39
C PRO A 211 31.34 -39.32 24.81
N ASP A 212 30.38 -38.40 24.92
CA ASP A 212 30.43 -37.02 24.40
C ASP A 212 30.65 -36.87 22.88
N ARG A 213 30.69 -37.97 22.15
CA ARG A 213 30.88 -38.03 20.70
C ARG A 213 29.84 -38.94 20.04
N ILE A 214 28.60 -38.86 20.52
CA ILE A 214 27.48 -39.64 19.97
C ILE A 214 27.32 -39.32 18.48
N LEU A 215 27.13 -40.37 17.68
CA LEU A 215 26.87 -40.23 16.25
C LEU A 215 25.56 -39.47 16.02
N LYS A 216 25.63 -38.39 15.25
CA LYS A 216 24.50 -37.51 14.98
C LYS A 216 24.61 -36.87 13.60
N TYR A 217 23.48 -36.44 13.08
CA TYR A 217 23.37 -35.83 11.76
C TYR A 217 22.46 -34.60 11.78
N LYS A 218 22.61 -33.73 10.79
CA LYS A 218 21.69 -32.62 10.55
C LYS A 218 21.61 -32.28 9.07
N ARG A 219 20.55 -31.58 8.69
CA ARG A 219 20.38 -30.96 7.37
C ARG A 219 20.42 -29.44 7.47
N SER A 220 21.17 -28.82 6.57
CA SER A 220 21.22 -27.37 6.37
C SER A 220 21.18 -27.10 4.86
N GLY A 221 20.01 -26.72 4.35
CA GLY A 221 19.69 -26.68 2.93
C GLY A 221 19.76 -28.06 2.30
N GLU A 222 20.60 -28.20 1.28
CA GLU A 222 20.90 -29.49 0.63
C GLU A 222 22.12 -30.18 1.25
N GLN A 223 22.78 -29.57 2.23
CA GLN A 223 23.93 -30.16 2.89
C GLN A 223 23.50 -31.02 4.07
N ILE A 224 23.96 -32.27 4.08
CA ILE A 224 23.90 -33.16 5.23
C ILE A 224 25.27 -33.16 5.91
N SER A 225 25.27 -33.03 7.23
CA SER A 225 26.45 -33.22 8.06
C SER A 225 26.24 -34.39 8.98
N VAL A 226 27.24 -35.26 9.12
CA VAL A 226 27.26 -36.36 10.09
C VAL A 226 28.54 -36.28 10.90
N ILE A 227 28.42 -36.27 12.23
CA ILE A 227 29.55 -36.22 13.15
C ILE A 227 29.40 -37.23 14.27
N GLY A 228 30.51 -37.70 14.83
CA GLY A 228 30.52 -38.53 16.03
C GLY A 228 31.70 -39.50 16.06
N SER A 229 31.64 -40.46 16.97
CA SER A 229 32.66 -41.50 17.10
C SER A 229 32.08 -42.80 17.59
N VAL A 230 32.62 -43.89 17.05
CA VAL A 230 32.16 -45.26 17.28
C VAL A 230 33.36 -46.16 17.54
N LYS A 231 33.16 -47.26 18.27
CA LYS A 231 34.17 -48.28 18.58
C LYS A 231 33.64 -49.71 18.37
N TYR A 232 34.56 -50.68 18.29
CA TYR A 232 34.29 -52.11 18.07
C TYR A 232 33.56 -52.42 16.75
N LEU A 233 33.98 -51.77 15.66
CA LEU A 233 33.35 -51.92 14.36
C LEU A 233 33.87 -53.16 13.62
N ALA A 234 32.95 -53.85 12.94
CA ALA A 234 33.28 -54.89 11.99
C ALA A 234 33.48 -54.30 10.59
N ASN A 235 34.54 -54.74 9.90
CA ASN A 235 34.82 -54.31 8.53
C ASN A 235 33.61 -54.60 7.62
N THR A 236 33.29 -53.64 6.74
CA THR A 236 32.20 -53.67 5.76
C THR A 236 30.79 -53.95 6.28
N THR A 237 30.58 -53.90 7.60
CA THR A 237 29.26 -54.08 8.21
C THR A 237 28.57 -52.73 8.41
N VAL A 238 27.30 -52.64 7.98
CA VAL A 238 26.49 -51.43 8.19
C VAL A 238 26.17 -51.28 9.67
N PHE A 239 26.62 -50.19 10.28
CA PHE A 239 26.41 -49.92 11.71
C PHE A 239 25.41 -48.80 11.97
N ALA A 240 25.04 -48.01 10.96
CA ALA A 240 24.03 -46.95 11.08
C ALA A 240 23.35 -46.73 9.72
N THR A 241 22.13 -46.19 9.71
CA THR A 241 21.39 -45.89 8.46
C THR A 241 20.74 -44.52 8.53
N LEU A 242 21.06 -43.65 7.57
CA LEU A 242 20.42 -42.35 7.42
C LEU A 242 18.95 -42.50 6.96
N PRO A 243 18.01 -41.78 7.57
CA PRO A 243 16.61 -41.77 7.13
C PRO A 243 16.45 -41.21 5.71
N ALA A 244 15.33 -41.54 5.06
CA ALA A 244 14.96 -40.93 3.78
C ALA A 244 14.93 -39.40 3.90
N GLY A 245 15.42 -38.71 2.86
CA GLY A 245 15.61 -37.25 2.88
C GLY A 245 16.93 -36.77 3.48
N PHE A 246 17.79 -37.67 3.95
CA PHE A 246 19.18 -37.40 4.41
C PHE A 246 20.22 -38.26 3.69
N ARG A 247 19.81 -39.04 2.68
CA ARG A 247 20.65 -40.01 1.98
C ARG A 247 21.30 -39.37 0.76
N PRO A 248 22.58 -39.67 0.47
CA PRO A 248 23.22 -39.14 -0.73
C PRO A 248 22.60 -39.75 -1.99
N VAL A 249 22.65 -39.00 -3.11
CA VAL A 249 22.14 -39.46 -4.42
C VAL A 249 22.90 -40.67 -4.97
N GLN A 250 24.13 -40.88 -4.51
CA GLN A 250 24.99 -42.03 -4.84
C GLN A 250 25.80 -42.43 -3.62
N SER A 251 26.39 -43.62 -3.61
CA SER A 251 27.31 -44.01 -2.53
C SER A 251 28.55 -43.12 -2.54
N ILE A 252 28.95 -42.61 -1.38
CA ILE A 252 30.12 -41.73 -1.21
C ILE A 252 31.05 -42.33 -0.16
N ALA A 253 32.33 -42.45 -0.50
CA ALA A 253 33.39 -42.86 0.42
C ALA A 253 34.19 -41.64 0.88
N PHE A 254 34.44 -41.54 2.18
CA PHE A 254 35.26 -40.51 2.80
C PHE A 254 36.51 -41.14 3.41
N PRO A 255 37.72 -40.60 3.17
CA PRO A 255 38.90 -41.05 3.88
C PRO A 255 38.76 -40.76 5.37
N ALA A 256 39.20 -41.69 6.20
CA ALA A 256 39.15 -41.58 7.65
C ALA A 256 40.38 -42.23 8.30
N LEU A 257 40.58 -41.95 9.59
CA LEU A 257 41.62 -42.56 10.41
C LEU A 257 40.99 -43.38 11.54
N ALA A 258 41.48 -44.59 11.69
CA ALA A 258 41.15 -45.51 12.76
C ALA A 258 42.22 -45.47 13.85
N TYR A 259 41.81 -45.35 15.11
CA TYR A 259 42.71 -45.24 16.25
C TYR A 259 42.56 -46.45 17.17
N GLY A 260 43.60 -47.30 17.19
CA GLY A 260 43.76 -48.41 18.14
C GLY A 260 45.18 -48.40 18.70
N ASN A 261 46.05 -49.25 18.15
CA ASN A 261 47.50 -49.28 18.47
C ASN A 261 48.34 -48.25 17.67
N GLY A 262 47.67 -47.32 16.98
CA GLY A 262 48.23 -46.33 16.06
C GLY A 262 47.17 -45.88 15.05
N PRO A 263 47.40 -44.78 14.31
CA PRO A 263 46.48 -44.34 13.27
C PRO A 263 46.63 -45.21 12.01
N THR A 264 45.51 -45.79 11.56
CA THR A 264 45.44 -46.57 10.30
C THR A 264 44.45 -45.92 9.36
N ALA A 265 44.79 -45.82 8.07
CA ALA A 265 43.87 -45.31 7.05
C ALA A 265 42.70 -46.29 6.84
N CYS A 266 41.49 -45.74 6.81
CA CYS A 266 40.27 -46.46 6.50
C CYS A 266 39.32 -45.56 5.70
N GLU A 267 38.19 -46.10 5.25
CA GLU A 267 37.16 -45.34 4.54
C GLU A 267 35.82 -45.46 5.27
N VAL A 268 35.11 -44.36 5.41
CA VAL A 268 33.70 -44.33 5.83
C VAL A 268 32.87 -44.18 4.58
N THR A 269 32.02 -45.17 4.29
CA THR A 269 31.13 -45.13 3.13
C THR A 269 29.69 -44.92 3.57
N VAL A 270 29.04 -43.92 3.00
CA VAL A 270 27.59 -43.72 3.07
C VAL A 270 26.99 -44.20 1.77
N LYS A 271 26.21 -45.27 1.81
CA LYS A 271 25.52 -45.82 0.65
C LYS A 271 24.33 -44.93 0.23
N SER A 272 23.90 -45.05 -1.01
CA SER A 272 22.68 -44.39 -1.51
C SER A 272 21.40 -44.80 -0.77
N ASP A 273 21.37 -46.02 -0.19
CA ASP A 273 20.27 -46.47 0.68
C ASP A 273 20.34 -45.88 2.12
N GLY A 274 21.36 -45.07 2.41
CA GLY A 274 21.62 -44.44 3.69
C GLY A 274 22.50 -45.26 4.64
N GLY A 275 22.78 -46.53 4.33
CA GLY A 275 23.60 -47.38 5.18
C GLY A 275 25.05 -46.90 5.26
N ILE A 276 25.58 -46.81 6.48
CA ILE A 276 26.94 -46.35 6.77
C ILE A 276 27.76 -47.55 7.24
N PHE A 277 28.89 -47.78 6.58
CA PHE A 277 29.86 -48.81 6.97
C PHE A 277 31.29 -48.27 6.86
N LEU A 278 32.24 -49.01 7.43
CA LEU A 278 33.67 -48.73 7.28
C LEU A 278 34.39 -49.83 6.52
N ASN A 279 35.38 -49.44 5.73
CA ASN A 279 36.31 -50.34 5.05
C ASN A 279 37.74 -50.09 5.54
N GLY A 280 38.53 -51.15 5.72
CA GLY A 280 39.91 -51.07 6.21
C GLY A 280 40.05 -50.89 7.72
N VAL A 281 39.06 -51.29 8.52
CA VAL A 281 39.10 -51.16 10.00
C VAL A 281 39.35 -52.51 10.70
N GLN A 282 40.14 -52.49 11.78
CA GLN A 282 40.33 -53.62 12.69
C GLN A 282 39.41 -53.49 13.90
N ASN A 283 38.92 -54.62 14.42
CA ASN A 283 38.09 -54.62 15.63
C ASN A 283 38.86 -54.01 16.82
N GLY A 284 38.17 -53.21 17.62
CA GLY A 284 38.74 -52.46 18.75
C GLY A 284 39.17 -51.03 18.42
N ASN A 285 39.27 -50.65 17.15
CA ASN A 285 39.59 -49.27 16.77
C ASN A 285 38.43 -48.31 17.05
N ILE A 286 38.78 -47.07 17.40
CA ILE A 286 37.88 -45.92 17.47
C ILE A 286 37.97 -45.15 16.16
N ILE A 287 36.84 -44.79 15.57
CA ILE A 287 36.80 -43.93 14.40
C ILE A 287 36.14 -42.61 14.74
N HIS A 288 36.76 -41.50 14.30
CA HIS A 288 36.15 -40.18 14.32
C HIS A 288 35.51 -39.91 12.97
N ILE A 289 34.19 -39.67 12.97
CA ILE A 289 33.41 -39.40 11.78
C ILE A 289 33.10 -37.91 11.79
N ALA A 290 33.48 -37.23 10.70
CA ALA A 290 33.06 -35.89 10.37
C ALA A 290 32.96 -35.82 8.85
N MET A 291 31.75 -35.96 8.33
CA MET A 291 31.48 -36.00 6.89
C MET A 291 30.35 -35.08 6.52
N SER A 292 30.43 -34.53 5.31
CA SER A 292 29.40 -33.67 4.73
C SER A 292 29.22 -33.98 3.25
N PHE A 293 27.98 -34.02 2.81
CA PHE A 293 27.63 -34.24 1.40
C PHE A 293 26.32 -33.54 1.04
N LEU A 294 26.07 -33.44 -0.27
CA LEU A 294 24.83 -32.93 -0.84
C LEU A 294 23.85 -34.07 -1.12
N ILE A 295 22.56 -33.76 -1.07
CA ILE A 295 21.44 -34.66 -1.38
C ILE A 295 20.57 -34.14 -2.51
#